data_AF-A0AAE5H0V5-F1
#
_entry.id   AF-A0AAE5H0V5-F1
#
_cell.length_a   1.000
_cell.length_b   1.000
_cell.length_c   1.000
_cell.angle_alpha   90.00
_cell.angle_beta   90.00
_cell.angle_gamma   90.00
#
_symmetry.space_group_name_H-M   'P 1'
#
loop_
_entity.id
_entity.type
_entity.pdbx_description
1 polymer ?
#
loop_
_entity_poly.entity_id
_entity_poly.type
_entity_poly.pdbx_seq_one_letter_code
_entity_poly.pdbx_strand_id
1 'polypeptide(L)' 'MIRELIEMFLLKKKDKDYDSYRDERIYIRVTKDEKDIIRKLAKCQCLDTSNFVRWLIFGKYLDDFIK' A
#
# COMPACT_ATOMS: atom_id res chain seq x y z
N MET A 1 -3.94 25.49 21.48
CA MET A 1 -3.18 24.25 21.74
C MET A 1 -4.05 23.01 21.95
N ILE A 2 -4.72 22.80 23.08
CA ILE A 2 -5.49 21.55 23.30
C ILE A 2 -6.67 21.41 22.31
N ARG A 3 -7.37 22.50 22.02
CA ARG A 3 -8.48 22.53 21.05
C ARG A 3 -8.04 22.19 19.62
N GLU A 4 -6.89 22.71 19.18
CA GLU A 4 -6.30 22.42 17.87
C GLU A 4 -5.81 20.97 17.75
N LEU A 5 -5.26 20.41 18.84
CA LEU A 5 -4.88 19.00 18.91
C LEU A 5 -6.10 18.07 18.81
N ILE A 6 -7.21 18.43 19.46
CA ILE A 6 -8.47 17.69 19.39
C ILE A 6 -9.10 17.82 17.99
N GLU A 7 -9.09 19.00 17.38
CA GLU A 7 -9.54 19.19 16.00
C GLU A 7 -8.69 18.41 15.01
N MET A 8 -7.35 18.38 15.16
CA MET A 8 -6.47 17.52 14.35
C MET A 8 -6.80 16.04 14.49
N PHE A 9 -7.11 15.57 15.71
CA PHE A 9 -7.47 14.17 15.97
C PHE A 9 -8.87 13.81 15.42
N LEU A 10 -9.84 14.72 15.53
CA LEU A 10 -11.19 14.54 15.00
C LEU A 10 -11.22 14.66 13.47
N LEU A 11 -10.41 15.54 12.87
CA LEU A 11 -10.24 15.68 11.41
C LEU A 11 -9.49 14.49 10.80
N LYS A 12 -8.57 13.86 11.53
CA LYS A 12 -7.94 12.58 11.11
C LYS A 12 -8.92 11.41 11.10
N LYS A 13 -10.09 11.58 11.72
CA LYS A 13 -11.21 10.64 11.68
C LYS A 13 -12.23 11.00 10.59
N LYS A 14 -11.87 11.87 9.63
CA LYS A 14 -12.44 11.75 8.29
C LYS A 14 -12.02 10.39 7.79
N ASP A 15 -13.00 9.53 7.59
CA ASP A 15 -12.85 8.27 6.89
C ASP A 15 -11.84 8.47 5.77
N LYS A 16 -10.83 7.61 5.73
CA LYS A 16 -10.01 7.50 4.53
C LYS A 16 -11.01 7.14 3.44
N ASP A 17 -11.50 8.14 2.72
CA ASP A 17 -12.13 7.97 1.43
C ASP A 17 -11.09 7.20 0.62
N TYR A 18 -11.28 5.89 0.58
CA TYR A 18 -10.50 5.02 -0.28
C TYR A 18 -10.82 5.53 -1.67
N ASP A 19 -9.85 6.22 -2.25
CA ASP A 19 -9.88 6.68 -3.62
C ASP A 19 -10.54 5.60 -4.49
N SER A 20 -11.65 5.94 -5.15
CA SER A 20 -12.41 5.00 -5.98
C SER A 20 -11.63 4.51 -7.21
N TYR A 21 -10.38 4.96 -7.38
CA TYR A 21 -9.42 4.54 -8.41
C TYR A 21 -8.83 3.14 -8.22
N ARG A 22 -9.27 2.37 -7.22
CA ARG A 22 -8.98 0.92 -7.11
C ARG A 22 -10.16 0.11 -7.59
N ASP A 23 -10.56 0.34 -8.84
CA ASP A 23 -11.64 -0.37 -9.53
C ASP A 23 -11.25 -1.82 -9.88
N GLU A 24 -9.96 -2.08 -10.12
CA GLU A 24 -9.47 -3.41 -10.49
C GLU A 24 -8.66 -4.14 -9.41
N ARG A 25 -8.84 -5.46 -9.34
CA ARG A 25 -8.12 -6.36 -8.42
C ARG A 25 -7.14 -7.24 -9.18
N ILE A 26 -5.88 -7.22 -8.73
CA ILE A 26 -4.83 -8.12 -9.23
C ILE A 26 -4.79 -9.35 -8.33
N TYR A 27 -5.06 -10.52 -8.91
CA TYR A 27 -4.93 -11.81 -8.24
C TYR A 27 -3.69 -12.53 -8.75
N ILE A 28 -2.79 -12.91 -7.83
CA ILE A 28 -1.54 -13.59 -8.16
C ILE A 28 -1.55 -14.96 -7.49
N ARG A 29 -1.31 -16.01 -8.27
CA ARG A 29 -1.09 -17.35 -7.72
C ARG A 29 0.36 -17.45 -7.28
N VAL A 30 0.55 -17.82 -6.02
CA VAL A 30 1.87 -18.01 -5.41
C VAL A 30 1.83 -19.28 -4.57
N THR A 31 2.97 -19.94 -4.47
CA THR A 31 3.22 -21.01 -3.51
C THR A 31 3.22 -20.46 -2.08
N LYS A 32 3.19 -21.37 -1.11
CA LYS A 32 3.26 -20.99 0.32
C LYS A 32 4.56 -20.26 0.65
N ASP A 33 5.68 -20.76 0.12
CA ASP A 33 7.01 -20.21 0.42
C ASP A 33 7.17 -18.81 -0.20
N GLU A 34 6.74 -18.62 -1.44
CA GLU A 34 6.71 -17.31 -2.09
C GLU A 34 5.84 -16.33 -1.30
N LYS A 35 4.66 -16.77 -0.84
CA LYS A 35 3.77 -15.93 -0.03
C LYS A 35 4.43 -15.46 1.26
N ASP A 36 5.17 -16.34 1.93
CA ASP A 36 5.87 -16.00 3.17
C ASP A 36 7.07 -15.09 2.94
N ILE A 37 7.79 -15.27 1.83
CA ILE A 37 8.85 -14.34 1.39
C ILE A 37 8.25 -12.95 1.14
N ILE A 38 7.19 -12.85 0.35
CA ILE A 38 6.52 -11.57 0.04
C ILE A 38 6.09 -10.87 1.34
N ARG A 39 5.52 -11.60 2.30
CA ARG A 39 5.11 -11.03 3.59
C ARG A 39 6.29 -10.50 4.40
N LYS A 40 7.40 -11.23 4.45
CA LYS A 40 8.61 -10.81 5.15
C LYS A 40 9.18 -9.53 4.52
N LEU A 41 9.29 -9.51 3.18
CA LEU A 41 9.79 -8.34 2.46
C LEU A 41 8.89 -7.11 2.63
N ALA A 42 7.57 -7.28 2.55
CA ALA A 42 6.62 -6.20 2.80
C ALA A 42 6.81 -5.60 4.19
N LYS A 43 6.99 -6.44 5.23
CA LYS A 43 7.28 -5.98 6.59
C LYS A 43 8.61 -5.23 6.70
N CYS A 44 9.67 -5.71 6.04
CA CYS A 44 10.96 -5.02 6.02
C CYS A 44 10.86 -3.61 5.42
N GLN A 45 9.94 -3.40 4.49
CA GLN A 45 9.67 -2.10 3.86
C GLN A 45 8.57 -1.29 4.55
N CYS A 46 8.07 -1.74 5.71
CA CYS A 46 6.95 -1.10 6.42
C CYS A 46 5.67 -0.94 5.57
N LEU A 47 5.43 -1.87 4.63
CA LEU A 47 4.25 -1.89 3.76
C LEU A 47 3.37 -3.11 4.05
N ASP A 48 2.08 -3.01 3.76
CA ASP A 48 1.25 -4.21 3.61
C ASP A 48 1.57 -4.93 2.30
N THR A 49 1.24 -6.22 2.25
CA THR A 49 1.50 -7.07 1.09
C THR A 49 0.92 -6.52 -0.22
N SER A 50 -0.26 -5.90 -0.22
CA SER A 50 -0.88 -5.38 -1.43
C SER A 50 -0.15 -4.15 -1.95
N ASN A 51 0.17 -3.20 -1.07
CA ASN A 51 0.93 -2.01 -1.44
C ASN A 51 2.38 -2.35 -1.83
N PHE A 52 3.01 -3.30 -1.15
CA PHE A 52 4.34 -3.80 -1.52
C PHE A 52 4.39 -4.39 -2.93
N VAL A 53 3.44 -5.27 -3.27
CA VAL A 53 3.37 -5.88 -4.61
C VAL A 53 3.11 -4.83 -5.69
N ARG A 54 2.20 -3.87 -5.45
CA ARG A 54 1.99 -2.76 -6.40
C ARG A 54 3.26 -1.93 -6.58
N TRP A 55 3.91 -1.56 -5.48
CA TRP A 55 5.17 -0.80 -5.53
C TRP A 55 6.25 -1.54 -6.30
N LEU A 56 6.39 -2.86 -6.13
CA LEU A 56 7.33 -3.66 -6.90
C LEU A 56 7.01 -3.66 -8.40
N ILE A 57 5.75 -3.84 -8.78
CA ILE A 57 5.32 -3.85 -10.18
C ILE A 57 5.59 -2.46 -10.79
N PHE A 58 5.04 -1.41 -10.19
CA PHE A 58 5.16 -0.06 -10.74
C PHE A 58 6.58 0.48 -10.65
N GLY A 59 7.32 0.23 -9.57
CA GLY A 59 8.71 0.65 -9.44
C GLY A 59 9.61 -0.01 -10.48
N LYS A 60 9.41 -1.31 -10.77
CA LYS A 60 10.18 -2.00 -11.80
C LYS A 60 9.82 -1.54 -13.22
N TYR A 61 8.53 -1.31 -13.49
CA TYR A 61 8.08 -1.03 -14.86
C TYR A 61 8.02 0.46 -15.22
N LEU A 62 7.78 1.38 -14.28
CA LEU A 62 7.80 2.82 -14.57
C LEU A 62 9.21 3.30 -14.93
N ASP A 63 10.22 2.85 -14.19
CA ASP A 63 11.62 3.22 -14.43
C ASP A 63 12.17 2.61 -15.73
N ASP A 64 11.67 1.43 -16.15
CA ASP A 64 12.12 0.74 -17.35
C ASP A 64 11.37 1.16 -18.63
N PHE A 65 10.10 1.58 -18.55
CA PHE A 65 9.27 1.89 -19.73
C PHE A 65 9.09 3.37 -20.05
N ILE A 66 9.25 4.29 -19.09
CA ILE A 66 9.17 5.74 -19.35
C ILE A 66 10.60 6.28 -19.47
N LYS A 67 11.19 6.14 -20.66
CA LYS A 67 12.39 6.87 -21.08
C LYS A 67 12.04 7.99 -22.03
#